data_AF-N8WPH3-F1
#
_entry.id   AF-N8WPH3-F1
#
_cell.length_a   1.000
_cell.length_b   1.000
_cell.length_c   1.000
_cell.angle_alpha   90.00
_cell.angle_beta   90.00
_cell.angle_gamma   90.00
#
_symmetry.space_group_name_H-M   'P 1'
#
loop_
_entity.id
_entity.type
_entity.pdbx_description
1 polymer ?
#
loop_
_entity_poly.entity_id
_entity_poly.type
_entity_poly.pdbx_seq_one_letter_code
_entity_poly.pdbx_strand_id
1 'polypeptide(L)'
;MSKLAVLDDLLERYYQLNYHKQPELQQRLQDVQLWQKERMQRTHAKQFAEKQNVLMSEYFLNRLYGGPDFDALAEQIARLTRYAHKAQKLIPDNAIKTGTHGVELAILAVQLDEQVAQQLLEYYHPAESLTDEIMRLTYLKLDQGQDRLKQLAMLDQLGTHLDKYMRSFIVQAAFKMCKGAAEKYRFEVMYEFMQDGFLAMKPLKSAEKFVREFTATERNIIDRVHAGDPQPFR
;
A
#
# COMPACT_ATOMS: atom_id res chain seq x y z
N MET A 1 8.25 10.67 24.30
CA MET A 1 8.74 10.68 22.90
C MET A 1 7.59 11.04 21.98
N SER A 2 7.88 11.66 20.82
CA SER A 2 6.85 12.02 19.84
C SER A 2 6.16 10.76 19.29
N LYS A 3 4.83 10.77 19.15
CA LYS A 3 4.06 9.67 18.52
C LYS A 3 4.38 9.51 17.02
N LEU A 4 5.01 10.53 16.42
CA LEU A 4 5.45 10.50 15.03
C LEU A 4 6.89 10.00 14.87
N ALA A 5 7.62 9.72 15.96
CA ALA A 5 9.00 9.22 15.88
C ALA A 5 9.11 7.88 15.15
N VAL A 6 8.07 7.04 15.23
CA VAL A 6 8.00 5.78 14.46
C VAL A 6 8.09 6.01 12.94
N LEU A 7 7.66 7.19 12.46
CA LEU A 7 7.76 7.51 11.03
C LEU A 7 9.21 7.72 10.58
N ASP A 8 10.12 8.14 11.48
CA ASP A 8 11.52 8.30 11.14
C ASP A 8 12.17 6.94 10.82
N ASP A 9 11.92 5.92 11.66
CA ASP A 9 12.40 4.54 11.44
C ASP A 9 11.82 3.94 10.13
N LEU A 10 10.55 4.23 9.85
CA LEU A 10 9.89 3.78 8.62
C LEU A 10 10.48 4.45 7.37
N LEU A 11 10.77 5.75 7.44
CA LEU A 11 11.42 6.46 6.34
C LEU A 11 12.84 5.97 6.11
N GLU A 12 13.58 5.67 7.17
CA GLU A 12 14.90 5.07 7.03
C GLU A 12 14.82 3.74 6.28
N ARG A 13 13.88 2.86 6.66
CA ARG A 13 13.64 1.59 5.94
C ARG A 13 13.23 1.79 4.49
N TYR A 14 12.45 2.83 4.19
CA TYR A 14 12.07 3.17 2.82
C TYR A 14 13.29 3.60 2.00
N TYR A 15 14.06 4.59 2.47
CA TYR A 15 15.23 5.10 1.74
C TYR A 15 16.40 4.11 1.64
N GLN A 16 16.41 3.07 2.47
CA GLN A 16 17.37 1.95 2.36
C GLN A 16 17.05 0.98 1.20
N LEU A 17 15.86 1.05 0.60
CA LEU A 17 15.49 0.24 -0.55
C LEU A 17 16.43 0.50 -1.73
N ASN A 18 16.82 -0.57 -2.40
CA ASN A 18 17.87 -0.53 -3.41
C ASN A 18 17.40 0.15 -4.70
N TYR A 19 16.10 0.10 -5.01
CA TYR A 19 15.55 0.68 -6.22
C TYR A 19 15.80 2.20 -6.30
N HIS A 20 15.96 2.90 -5.17
CA HIS A 20 16.29 4.32 -5.16
C HIS A 20 17.65 4.64 -5.80
N LYS A 21 18.55 3.66 -5.87
CA LYS A 21 19.94 3.83 -6.33
C LYS A 21 20.26 3.05 -7.59
N GLN A 22 19.35 2.17 -8.03
CA GLN A 22 19.57 1.24 -9.13
C GLN A 22 18.46 1.41 -10.17
N PRO A 23 18.68 2.18 -11.26
CA PRO A 23 17.64 2.47 -12.25
C PRO A 23 17.02 1.24 -12.90
N GLU A 24 17.83 0.21 -13.15
CA GLU A 24 17.36 -1.06 -13.71
C GLU A 24 16.42 -1.82 -12.75
N LEU A 25 16.75 -1.84 -11.45
CA LEU A 25 15.89 -2.41 -10.42
C LEU A 25 14.62 -1.58 -10.24
N GLN A 26 14.70 -0.25 -10.31
CA GLN A 26 13.53 0.62 -10.27
C GLN A 26 12.57 0.31 -11.43
N GLN A 27 13.10 0.19 -12.65
CA GLN A 27 12.27 -0.17 -13.80
C GLN A 27 11.66 -1.56 -13.60
N ARG A 28 12.44 -2.54 -13.15
CA ARG A 28 11.93 -3.90 -12.95
C ARG A 28 10.88 -3.98 -11.85
N LEU A 29 11.03 -3.20 -10.78
CA LEU A 29 10.01 -3.04 -9.74
C LEU A 29 8.70 -2.48 -10.30
N GLN A 30 8.77 -1.51 -11.19
CA GLN A 30 7.58 -0.98 -11.86
C GLN A 30 6.89 -2.04 -12.71
N ASP A 31 7.64 -2.88 -13.44
CA ASP A 31 7.06 -3.99 -14.20
C ASP A 31 6.34 -4.99 -13.28
N VAL A 32 6.97 -5.35 -12.15
CA VAL A 32 6.36 -6.24 -11.14
C VAL A 32 5.07 -5.66 -10.61
N GLN A 33 5.07 -4.37 -10.24
CA GLN A 33 3.88 -3.70 -9.71
C GLN A 33 2.78 -3.57 -10.76
N LEU A 34 3.14 -3.33 -12.04
CA LEU A 34 2.18 -3.31 -13.13
C LEU A 34 1.53 -4.68 -13.33
N TRP A 35 2.34 -5.75 -13.43
CA TRP A 35 1.82 -7.11 -13.55
C TRP A 35 0.92 -7.47 -12.37
N GLN A 36 1.31 -7.08 -11.15
CA GLN A 36 0.51 -7.31 -9.94
C GLN A 36 -0.84 -6.59 -10.00
N LYS A 37 -0.87 -5.34 -10.46
CA LYS A 37 -2.12 -4.57 -10.66
C LYS A 37 -3.03 -5.24 -11.68
N GLU A 38 -2.49 -5.65 -12.83
CA GLU A 38 -3.25 -6.33 -13.87
C GLU A 38 -3.79 -7.68 -13.39
N ARG A 39 -2.96 -8.46 -12.68
CA ARG A 39 -3.39 -9.72 -12.05
C ARG A 39 -4.54 -9.45 -11.07
N MET A 40 -4.40 -8.46 -10.19
CA MET A 40 -5.44 -8.11 -9.22
C MET A 40 -6.74 -7.67 -9.89
N GLN A 41 -6.66 -6.89 -10.97
CA GLN A 41 -7.84 -6.51 -11.75
C GLN A 41 -8.58 -7.73 -12.30
N ARG A 42 -7.87 -8.79 -12.71
CA ARG A 42 -8.47 -10.04 -13.18
C ARG A 42 -9.04 -10.87 -12.03
N THR A 43 -8.24 -11.16 -11.00
CA THR A 43 -8.62 -12.09 -9.92
C THR A 43 -9.68 -11.51 -8.99
N HIS A 44 -9.75 -10.19 -8.85
CA HIS A 44 -10.74 -9.50 -8.02
C HIS A 44 -11.83 -8.81 -8.85
N ALA A 45 -11.94 -9.10 -10.15
CA ALA A 45 -12.87 -8.42 -11.07
C ALA A 45 -14.30 -8.36 -10.53
N LYS A 46 -14.80 -9.49 -9.99
CA LYS A 46 -16.14 -9.58 -9.41
C LYS A 46 -16.32 -8.62 -8.21
N GLN A 47 -15.34 -8.61 -7.30
CA GLN A 47 -15.38 -7.75 -6.12
C GLN A 47 -15.28 -6.27 -6.50
N PHE A 48 -14.36 -5.93 -7.42
CA PHE A 48 -14.10 -4.56 -7.84
C PHE A 48 -15.24 -3.97 -8.67
N ALA A 49 -15.99 -4.81 -9.38
CA ALA A 49 -17.18 -4.40 -10.14
C ALA A 49 -18.41 -4.09 -9.27
N GLU A 50 -18.41 -4.44 -7.98
CA GLU A 50 -19.50 -4.04 -7.09
C GLU A 50 -19.56 -2.52 -6.99
N LYS A 51 -20.74 -1.93 -7.20
CA LYS A 51 -20.93 -0.46 -7.26
C LYS A 51 -20.30 0.29 -6.09
N GLN A 52 -20.40 -0.26 -4.87
CA GLN A 52 -19.80 0.35 -3.67
C GLN A 52 -18.26 0.28 -3.64
N ASN A 53 -17.66 -0.69 -4.32
CA ASN A 53 -16.22 -0.98 -4.26
C ASN A 53 -15.42 -0.24 -5.33
N VAL A 54 -16.05 0.26 -6.40
CA VAL A 54 -15.37 0.87 -7.55
C VAL A 54 -14.35 1.93 -7.12
N LEU A 55 -14.76 2.95 -6.35
CA LEU A 55 -13.86 4.03 -5.95
C LEU A 55 -12.70 3.54 -5.06
N MET A 56 -12.97 2.59 -4.15
CA MET A 56 -11.93 2.02 -3.30
C MET A 56 -10.94 1.17 -4.10
N SER A 57 -11.43 0.44 -5.10
CA SER A 57 -10.60 -0.40 -5.97
C SER A 57 -9.71 0.46 -6.86
N GLU A 58 -10.24 1.55 -7.43
CA GLU A 58 -9.47 2.53 -8.19
C GLU A 58 -8.42 3.23 -7.32
N TYR A 59 -8.79 3.67 -6.12
CA TYR A 59 -7.85 4.28 -5.17
C TYR A 59 -6.76 3.28 -4.76
N PHE A 60 -7.12 2.02 -4.52
CA PHE A 60 -6.16 0.98 -4.19
C PHE A 60 -5.13 0.76 -5.31
N LEU A 61 -5.58 0.54 -6.55
CA LEU A 61 -4.71 0.21 -7.68
C LEU A 61 -3.84 1.40 -8.13
N ASN A 62 -4.35 2.63 -8.02
CA ASN A 62 -3.71 3.80 -8.59
C ASN A 62 -2.98 4.67 -7.57
N ARG A 63 -3.35 4.61 -6.28
CA ARG A 63 -2.77 5.45 -5.22
C ARG A 63 -2.09 4.64 -4.12
N LEU A 64 -2.72 3.56 -3.63
CA LEU A 64 -2.20 2.81 -2.47
C LEU A 64 -1.14 1.76 -2.82
N TYR A 65 -1.26 1.07 -3.95
CA TYR A 65 -0.33 0.01 -4.34
C TYR A 65 0.59 0.48 -5.45
N GLY A 66 1.87 0.68 -5.15
CA GLY A 66 2.86 1.17 -6.13
C GLY A 66 2.39 2.46 -6.81
N GLY A 67 1.87 3.41 -6.03
CA GLY A 67 1.36 4.68 -6.53
C GLY A 67 2.49 5.66 -6.84
N PRO A 68 2.30 6.61 -7.78
CA PRO A 68 3.33 7.58 -8.15
C PRO A 68 3.68 8.56 -7.02
N ASP A 69 2.81 8.68 -6.02
CA ASP A 69 2.96 9.65 -4.93
C ASP A 69 3.95 9.21 -3.84
N PHE A 70 4.47 7.99 -3.87
CA PHE A 70 5.20 7.39 -2.74
C PHE A 70 6.42 8.22 -2.32
N ASP A 71 7.25 8.64 -3.27
CA ASP A 71 8.42 9.48 -2.99
C ASP A 71 8.01 10.85 -2.44
N ALA A 72 7.02 11.48 -3.06
CA ALA A 72 6.50 12.76 -2.60
C ALA A 72 5.94 12.65 -1.18
N LEU A 73 5.17 11.60 -0.88
CA LEU A 73 4.63 11.32 0.45
C LEU A 73 5.76 11.08 1.46
N ALA A 74 6.78 10.30 1.12
CA ALA A 74 7.93 10.07 2.00
C ALA A 74 8.63 11.39 2.37
N GLU A 75 8.85 12.27 1.39
CA GLU A 75 9.39 13.61 1.66
C GLU A 75 8.47 14.43 2.56
N GLN A 76 7.15 14.40 2.33
CA GLN A 76 6.19 15.10 3.17
C GLN A 76 6.18 14.56 4.62
N ILE A 77 6.25 13.24 4.80
CA ILE A 77 6.33 12.60 6.12
C ILE A 77 7.62 13.01 6.83
N ALA A 78 8.76 13.03 6.13
CA ALA A 78 10.04 13.44 6.70
C ALA A 78 10.01 14.88 7.21
N ARG A 79 9.27 15.76 6.52
CA ARG A 79 9.07 17.15 6.97
C ARG A 79 8.08 17.25 8.11
N LEU A 80 7.09 16.35 8.21
CA LEU A 80 6.03 16.39 9.23
C LEU A 80 6.59 16.26 10.64
N THR A 81 7.66 15.50 10.84
CA THR A 81 8.29 15.32 12.15
C THR A 81 8.81 16.64 12.74
N ARG A 82 9.26 17.58 11.89
CA ARG A 82 9.63 18.95 12.29
C ARG A 82 8.45 19.77 12.83
N TYR A 83 7.22 19.36 12.52
CA TYR A 83 5.98 19.98 12.99
C TYR A 83 5.20 19.07 13.95
N ALA A 84 5.83 18.04 14.52
CA ALA A 84 5.15 16.99 15.27
C ALA A 84 4.25 17.51 16.40
N HIS A 85 4.70 18.52 17.14
CA HIS A 85 3.91 19.11 18.22
C HIS A 85 2.64 19.82 17.71
N LYS A 86 2.67 20.44 16.52
CA LYS A 86 1.48 21.05 15.90
C LYS A 86 0.55 19.98 15.34
N ALA A 87 1.12 18.97 14.66
CA ALA A 87 0.37 17.86 14.09
C ALA A 87 -0.38 17.07 15.18
N GLN A 88 0.28 16.73 16.29
CA GLN A 88 -0.33 15.97 17.39
C GLN A 88 -1.43 16.72 18.16
N LYS A 89 -1.47 18.05 18.07
CA LYS A 89 -2.58 18.84 18.63
C LYS A 89 -3.82 18.83 17.75
N LEU A 90 -3.67 18.60 16.45
CA LEU A 90 -4.75 18.67 15.47
C LEU A 90 -5.25 17.28 15.05
N ILE A 91 -4.35 16.30 14.97
CA ILE A 91 -4.64 14.97 14.46
C ILE A 91 -4.94 14.02 15.63
N PRO A 92 -6.11 13.38 15.66
CA PRO A 92 -6.44 12.40 16.69
C PRO A 92 -5.45 11.24 16.73
N ASP A 93 -5.14 10.74 17.93
CA ASP A 93 -4.17 9.66 18.15
C ASP A 93 -4.45 8.41 17.31
N ASN A 94 -5.71 8.02 17.19
CA ASN A 94 -6.08 6.84 16.40
C ASN A 94 -5.88 7.06 14.90
N ALA A 95 -6.02 8.30 14.41
CA ALA A 95 -5.71 8.64 13.02
C ALA A 95 -4.20 8.58 12.77
N ILE A 96 -3.37 9.05 13.70
CA ILE A 96 -1.91 8.90 13.63
C ILE A 96 -1.54 7.42 13.57
N LYS A 97 -2.05 6.60 14.51
CA LYS A 97 -1.77 5.15 14.54
C LYS A 97 -2.20 4.45 13.24
N THR A 98 -3.38 4.78 12.73
CA THR A 98 -3.90 4.19 11.48
C THR A 98 -3.04 4.60 10.28
N GLY A 99 -2.63 5.87 10.21
CA GLY A 99 -1.74 6.37 9.16
C GLY A 99 -0.36 5.71 9.21
N THR A 100 0.26 5.61 10.39
CA THR A 100 1.55 4.92 10.58
C THR A 100 1.47 3.45 10.16
N HIS A 101 0.39 2.74 10.52
CA HIS A 101 0.16 1.36 10.09
C HIS A 101 0.03 1.24 8.57
N GLY A 102 -0.63 2.21 7.92
CA GLY A 102 -0.71 2.28 6.46
C GLY A 102 0.66 2.49 5.79
N VAL A 103 1.49 3.38 6.34
CA VAL A 103 2.86 3.62 5.85
C VAL A 103 3.73 2.37 6.00
N GLU A 104 3.67 1.70 7.16
CA GLU A 104 4.41 0.46 7.40
C GLU A 104 4.00 -0.64 6.41
N LEU A 105 2.70 -0.81 6.16
CA LEU A 105 2.19 -1.75 5.19
C LEU A 105 2.66 -1.44 3.76
N ALA A 106 2.65 -0.17 3.36
CA ALA A 106 3.11 0.26 2.04
C ALA A 106 4.61 -0.03 1.84
N ILE A 107 5.43 0.26 2.85
CA ILE A 107 6.88 -0.05 2.81
C ILE A 107 7.12 -1.55 2.72
N LEU A 108 6.40 -2.37 3.50
CA LEU A 108 6.51 -3.82 3.41
C LEU A 108 6.09 -4.33 2.02
N ALA A 109 5.04 -3.77 1.43
CA ALA A 109 4.61 -4.13 0.08
C ALA A 109 5.72 -3.89 -0.95
N VAL A 110 6.31 -2.68 -0.93
CA VAL A 110 7.40 -2.33 -1.85
C VAL A 110 8.65 -3.17 -1.59
N GLN A 111 8.98 -3.45 -0.32
CA GLN A 111 10.08 -4.34 0.04
C GLN A 111 9.94 -5.73 -0.58
N LEU A 112 8.75 -6.33 -0.45
CA LEU A 112 8.50 -7.66 -1.02
C LEU A 112 8.42 -7.63 -2.55
N ASP A 113 8.00 -6.53 -3.16
CA ASP A 113 8.01 -6.38 -4.62
C ASP A 113 9.43 -6.10 -5.16
N GLU A 114 10.28 -5.40 -4.41
CA GLU A 114 11.71 -5.21 -4.76
C GLU A 114 12.44 -6.55 -4.77
N GLN A 115 12.18 -7.43 -3.79
CA GLN A 115 12.77 -8.78 -3.76
C GLN A 115 12.38 -9.59 -5.00
N VAL A 116 11.13 -9.46 -5.47
CA VAL A 116 10.66 -10.07 -6.72
C VAL A 116 11.40 -9.49 -7.92
N ALA A 117 11.55 -8.17 -7.99
CA ALA A 117 12.29 -7.53 -9.06
C ALA A 117 13.78 -7.95 -9.08
N GLN A 118 14.42 -8.06 -7.92
CA GLN A 118 15.80 -8.54 -7.79
C GLN A 118 15.95 -9.99 -8.27
N GLN A 119 15.05 -10.88 -7.82
CA GLN A 119 15.03 -12.27 -8.28
C GLN A 119 14.83 -12.35 -9.79
N LEU A 120 13.98 -11.52 -10.37
CA LEU A 120 13.77 -11.50 -11.81
C LEU A 120 15.02 -11.08 -12.58
N LEU A 121 15.75 -10.06 -12.11
CA LEU A 121 16.99 -9.60 -12.75
C LEU A 121 18.13 -10.63 -12.68
N GLU A 122 18.12 -11.54 -11.69
CA GLU A 122 19.12 -12.60 -11.59
C GLU A 122 18.90 -13.72 -12.63
N TYR A 123 17.65 -13.99 -13.05
CA TYR A 123 17.32 -15.17 -13.88
C TYR A 123 16.77 -14.85 -15.27
N TYR A 124 16.30 -13.63 -15.50
CA TYR A 124 15.61 -13.22 -16.73
C TYR A 124 16.23 -11.95 -17.30
N HIS A 125 16.05 -11.74 -18.61
CA HIS A 125 16.54 -10.51 -19.23
C HIS A 125 15.75 -9.31 -18.67
N PRO A 126 16.39 -8.15 -18.41
CA PRO A 126 15.72 -6.98 -17.82
C PRO A 126 14.47 -6.51 -18.58
N ALA A 127 14.49 -6.62 -19.91
CA ALA A 127 13.38 -6.26 -20.79
C ALA A 127 12.37 -7.41 -21.06
N GLU A 128 12.50 -8.55 -20.38
CA GLU A 128 11.61 -9.69 -20.59
C GLU A 128 10.24 -9.44 -19.95
N SER A 129 9.17 -9.60 -20.75
CA SER A 129 7.80 -9.41 -20.30
C SER A 129 7.41 -10.44 -19.23
N LEU A 130 6.77 -9.96 -18.16
CA LEU A 130 6.35 -10.81 -17.04
C LEU A 130 5.10 -11.62 -17.40
N THR A 131 5.27 -12.93 -17.52
CA THR A 131 4.17 -13.88 -17.72
C THR A 131 3.76 -14.51 -16.39
N ASP A 132 2.54 -15.07 -16.32
CA ASP A 132 2.08 -15.82 -15.14
C ASP A 132 3.06 -16.93 -14.75
N GLU A 133 3.69 -17.61 -15.72
CA GLU A 133 4.64 -18.68 -15.43
C GLU A 133 5.96 -18.14 -14.85
N ILE A 134 6.50 -17.06 -15.41
CA ILE A 134 7.70 -16.39 -14.88
C ILE A 134 7.45 -15.95 -13.43
N MET A 135 6.30 -15.32 -13.16
CA MET A 135 5.95 -14.84 -11.82
C MET A 135 5.75 -16.01 -10.85
N ARG A 136 5.08 -17.08 -11.27
CA ARG A 136 4.90 -18.30 -10.46
C ARG A 136 6.23 -18.93 -10.07
N LEU A 137 7.13 -19.12 -11.03
CA LEU A 137 8.46 -19.68 -10.77
C LEU A 137 9.31 -18.78 -9.87
N THR A 138 9.22 -17.46 -10.09
CA THR A 138 9.89 -16.46 -9.26
C THR A 138 9.41 -16.51 -7.81
N TYR A 139 8.09 -16.58 -7.57
CA TYR A 139 7.54 -16.69 -6.22
C TYR A 139 7.92 -18.00 -5.53
N LEU A 140 7.91 -19.13 -6.26
CA LEU A 140 8.39 -20.41 -5.75
C LEU A 140 9.86 -20.36 -5.35
N LYS A 141 10.69 -19.69 -6.14
CA LYS A 141 12.13 -19.56 -5.89
C LYS A 141 12.44 -18.66 -4.69
N LEU A 142 11.70 -17.56 -4.53
CA LEU A 142 11.85 -16.62 -3.41
C LEU A 142 11.33 -17.18 -2.08
N ASP A 143 10.31 -18.03 -2.13
CA ASP A 143 9.66 -18.62 -0.96
C ASP A 143 9.15 -17.60 0.08
N GLN A 144 8.72 -16.42 -0.37
CA GLN A 144 8.27 -15.31 0.50
C GLN A 144 6.81 -15.45 1.00
N GLY A 145 6.26 -16.67 1.04
CA GLY A 145 4.85 -16.91 1.35
C GLY A 145 4.44 -16.43 2.75
N GLN A 146 5.28 -16.68 3.76
CA GLN A 146 5.02 -16.24 5.14
C GLN A 146 5.02 -14.72 5.28
N ASP A 147 5.94 -14.02 4.61
CA ASP A 147 5.99 -12.56 4.65
C ASP A 147 4.79 -11.93 3.93
N ARG A 148 4.30 -12.54 2.85
CA ARG A 148 3.05 -12.14 2.20
C ARG A 148 1.84 -12.39 3.09
N LEU A 149 1.77 -13.50 3.81
CA LEU A 149 0.70 -13.74 4.79
C LEU A 149 0.71 -12.70 5.92
N LYS A 150 1.90 -12.30 6.40
CA LYS A 150 2.07 -11.21 7.35
C LYS A 150 1.58 -9.88 6.77
N GLN A 151 1.93 -9.57 5.52
CA GLN A 151 1.43 -8.39 4.81
C GLN A 151 -0.11 -8.37 4.76
N LEU A 152 -0.75 -9.49 4.43
CA LEU A 152 -2.22 -9.59 4.38
C LEU A 152 -2.87 -9.46 5.77
N ALA A 153 -2.23 -10.00 6.81
CA ALA A 153 -2.70 -9.81 8.19
C ALA A 153 -2.63 -8.34 8.64
N MET A 154 -1.56 -7.63 8.26
CA MET A 154 -1.46 -6.18 8.48
C MET A 154 -2.55 -5.43 7.70
N LEU A 155 -2.84 -5.83 6.45
CA LEU A 155 -3.91 -5.23 5.67
C LEU A 155 -5.28 -5.45 6.35
N ASP A 156 -5.59 -6.65 6.86
CA ASP A 156 -6.83 -6.91 7.62
C ASP A 156 -6.97 -6.01 8.86
N GLN A 157 -5.87 -5.83 9.61
CA GLN A 157 -5.83 -4.91 10.75
C GLN A 157 -6.09 -3.46 10.32
N LEU A 158 -5.53 -3.04 9.17
CA LEU A 158 -5.78 -1.71 8.62
C LEU A 158 -7.26 -1.53 8.30
N GLY A 159 -7.91 -2.50 7.64
CA GLY A 159 -9.34 -2.46 7.34
C GLY A 159 -10.19 -2.25 8.60
N THR A 160 -9.85 -2.96 9.68
CA THR A 160 -10.51 -2.81 10.99
C THR A 160 -10.31 -1.40 11.58
N HIS A 161 -9.09 -0.86 11.49
CA HIS A 161 -8.77 0.49 11.97
C HIS A 161 -9.48 1.59 11.17
N LEU A 162 -9.58 1.42 9.85
CA LEU A 162 -10.28 2.36 8.97
C LEU A 162 -11.76 2.48 9.35
N ASP A 163 -12.45 1.35 9.57
CA ASP A 163 -13.84 1.37 10.00
C ASP A 163 -14.03 1.99 11.38
N LYS A 164 -13.15 1.65 12.33
CA LYS A 164 -13.27 2.10 13.70
C LYS A 164 -12.94 3.57 13.90
N TYR A 165 -11.96 4.10 13.16
CA TYR A 165 -11.39 5.41 13.44
C TYR A 165 -11.60 6.42 12.31
N MET A 166 -11.44 6.01 11.05
CA MET A 166 -11.42 6.94 9.92
C MET A 166 -12.81 7.33 9.41
N ARG A 167 -13.85 6.56 9.76
CA ARG A 167 -15.25 6.89 9.45
C ARG A 167 -15.88 7.88 10.42
N SER A 168 -15.18 8.23 11.51
CA SER A 168 -15.68 9.20 12.49
C SER A 168 -15.83 10.60 11.90
N PHE A 169 -16.99 11.22 12.12
CA PHE A 169 -17.24 12.61 11.73
C PHE A 169 -16.20 13.57 12.31
N ILE A 170 -15.74 13.31 13.55
CA ILE A 170 -14.72 14.13 14.22
C ILE A 170 -13.40 14.07 13.45
N VAL A 171 -12.97 12.88 13.01
CA VAL A 171 -11.72 12.71 12.25
C VAL A 171 -11.82 13.41 10.89
N GLN A 172 -12.94 13.26 10.19
CA GLN A 172 -13.15 13.95 8.90
C GLN A 172 -13.21 15.46 9.04
N ALA A 173 -13.83 15.98 10.11
CA ALA A 173 -13.88 17.41 10.40
C ALA A 173 -12.48 17.96 10.72
N ALA A 174 -11.73 17.28 11.61
CA ALA A 174 -10.36 17.64 11.94
C ALA A 174 -9.47 17.64 10.69
N PHE A 175 -9.60 16.63 9.85
CA PHE A 175 -8.90 16.55 8.56
C PHE A 175 -9.21 17.76 7.67
N LYS A 176 -10.49 18.11 7.46
CA LYS A 176 -10.87 19.28 6.66
C LYS A 176 -10.29 20.59 7.19
N MET A 177 -10.19 20.75 8.51
CA MET A 177 -9.56 21.93 9.11
C MET A 177 -8.05 22.02 8.84
N CYS A 178 -7.39 20.91 8.52
CA CYS A 178 -5.98 20.89 8.16
C CYS A 178 -5.70 21.42 6.74
N LYS A 179 -6.71 21.66 5.88
CA LYS A 179 -6.48 22.09 4.49
C LYS A 179 -5.58 23.32 4.36
N GLY A 180 -5.92 24.41 5.05
CA GLY A 180 -5.12 25.63 4.99
C GLY A 180 -3.73 25.48 5.61
N ALA A 181 -3.57 24.57 6.59
CA ALA A 181 -2.26 24.23 7.13
C ALA A 181 -1.44 23.42 6.11
N ALA A 182 -2.08 22.51 5.38
CA ALA A 182 -1.42 21.72 4.34
C ALA A 182 -0.87 22.64 3.23
N GLU A 183 -1.69 23.55 2.70
CA GLU A 183 -1.26 24.54 1.69
C GLU A 183 -0.14 25.45 2.23
N LYS A 184 -0.29 25.96 3.46
CA LYS A 184 0.71 26.86 4.06
C LYS A 184 2.07 26.20 4.29
N TYR A 185 2.08 24.93 4.66
CA TYR A 185 3.29 24.19 5.03
C TYR A 185 3.76 23.21 3.95
N ARG A 186 3.16 23.27 2.75
CA ARG A 186 3.48 22.41 1.60
C ARG A 186 3.28 20.92 1.86
N PHE A 187 2.09 20.56 2.35
CA PHE A 187 1.63 19.19 2.56
C PHE A 187 0.46 18.80 1.64
N GLU A 188 0.39 19.39 0.44
CA GLU A 188 -0.72 19.24 -0.51
C GLU A 188 -0.87 17.79 -0.96
N VAL A 189 0.21 17.13 -1.38
CA VAL A 189 0.20 15.72 -1.82
C VAL A 189 -0.34 14.80 -0.71
N MET A 190 0.14 14.94 0.52
CA MET A 190 -0.35 14.16 1.67
C MET A 190 -1.83 14.43 1.95
N TYR A 191 -2.24 15.69 1.86
CA TYR A 191 -3.64 16.07 2.08
C TYR A 191 -4.54 15.49 0.97
N GLU A 192 -4.19 15.67 -0.31
CA GLU A 192 -4.93 15.14 -1.46
C GLU A 192 -5.02 13.61 -1.41
N PHE A 193 -3.91 12.93 -1.12
CA PHE A 193 -3.89 11.47 -0.94
C PHE A 193 -4.90 11.00 0.11
N MET A 194 -4.93 11.66 1.27
CA MET A 194 -5.88 11.33 2.34
C MET A 194 -7.31 11.71 1.97
N GLN A 195 -7.52 12.84 1.28
CA GLN A 195 -8.82 13.29 0.82
C GLN A 195 -9.43 12.26 -0.16
N ASP A 196 -8.64 11.79 -1.12
CA ASP A 196 -9.06 10.78 -2.09
C ASP A 196 -9.38 9.46 -1.40
N GLY A 197 -8.60 9.08 -0.37
CA GLY A 197 -8.92 7.91 0.46
C GLY A 197 -10.26 8.03 1.19
N PHE A 198 -10.58 9.19 1.77
CA PHE A 198 -11.89 9.43 2.38
C PHE A 198 -13.03 9.38 1.36
N LEU A 199 -12.83 9.93 0.16
CA LEU A 199 -13.81 9.87 -0.92
C LEU A 199 -14.03 8.44 -1.39
N ALA A 200 -12.96 7.67 -1.54
CA ALA A 200 -12.98 6.28 -1.96
C ALA A 200 -13.70 5.34 -0.95
N MET A 201 -13.54 5.61 0.35
CA MET A 201 -14.21 4.85 1.40
C MET A 201 -15.69 5.22 1.57
N LYS A 202 -16.14 6.38 1.09
CA LYS A 202 -17.50 6.88 1.35
C LYS A 202 -18.63 5.93 0.91
N PRO A 203 -18.57 5.26 -0.25
CA PRO A 203 -19.62 4.32 -0.68
C PRO A 203 -19.55 2.98 0.07
N LEU A 204 -18.44 2.67 0.73
CA LEU A 204 -18.27 1.40 1.44
C LEU A 204 -19.15 1.35 2.69
N LYS A 205 -19.82 0.21 2.87
CA LYS A 205 -20.50 -0.10 4.13
C LYS A 205 -19.49 -0.39 5.25
N SER A 206 -18.37 -1.03 4.91
CA SER A 206 -17.28 -1.41 5.80
C SER A 206 -15.99 -1.57 4.97
N ALA A 207 -14.94 -0.85 5.38
CA ALA A 207 -13.60 -1.03 4.84
C ALA A 207 -13.02 -2.39 5.24
N GLU A 208 -13.31 -2.86 6.47
CA GLU A 208 -12.90 -4.19 6.92
C GLU A 208 -13.47 -5.29 6.03
N LYS A 209 -14.75 -5.22 5.66
CA LYS A 209 -15.39 -6.18 4.76
C LYS A 209 -14.70 -6.21 3.40
N PHE A 210 -14.50 -5.04 2.78
CA PHE A 210 -13.80 -4.93 1.49
C PHE A 210 -12.40 -5.57 1.56
N VAL A 211 -11.65 -5.24 2.61
CA VAL A 211 -10.31 -5.78 2.81
C VAL A 211 -10.33 -7.29 3.02
N ARG A 212 -11.20 -7.83 3.89
CA ARG A 212 -11.25 -9.27 4.17
C ARG A 212 -11.58 -10.10 2.94
N GLU A 213 -12.49 -9.62 2.09
CA GLU A 213 -12.83 -10.29 0.83
C GLU A 213 -11.63 -10.32 -0.12
N PHE A 214 -10.91 -9.19 -0.23
CA PHE A 214 -9.69 -9.10 -1.03
C PHE A 214 -8.59 -10.04 -0.49
N THR A 215 -8.30 -9.97 0.82
CA THR A 215 -7.22 -10.76 1.43
C THR A 215 -7.53 -12.26 1.46
N ALA A 216 -8.81 -12.67 1.45
CA ALA A 216 -9.19 -14.07 1.33
C ALA A 216 -8.76 -14.66 -0.03
N THR A 217 -9.02 -13.94 -1.12
CA THR A 217 -8.57 -14.34 -2.46
C THR A 217 -7.05 -14.37 -2.56
N GLU A 218 -6.35 -13.36 -2.01
CA GLU A 218 -4.89 -13.32 -2.04
C GLU A 218 -4.24 -14.47 -1.24
N ARG A 219 -4.82 -14.86 -0.10
CA ARG A 219 -4.35 -16.04 0.66
C ARG A 219 -4.50 -17.32 -0.16
N ASN A 220 -5.63 -17.50 -0.83
CA ASN A 220 -5.82 -18.65 -1.69
C ASN A 220 -4.78 -18.70 -2.83
N ILE A 221 -4.47 -17.55 -3.44
CA ILE A 221 -3.43 -17.46 -4.47
C ILE A 221 -2.06 -17.85 -3.90
N ILE A 222 -1.67 -17.32 -2.73
CA ILE A 222 -0.41 -17.69 -2.06
C ILE A 222 -0.37 -19.21 -1.84
N ASP A 223 -1.41 -19.78 -1.24
CA ASP A 223 -1.48 -21.22 -0.97
C ASP A 223 -1.32 -22.04 -2.26
N ARG A 224 -1.98 -21.64 -3.35
CA ARG A 224 -1.88 -22.33 -4.66
C ARG A 224 -0.50 -22.22 -5.27
N VAL A 225 0.16 -21.05 -5.21
CA VAL A 225 1.54 -20.88 -5.68
C VAL A 225 2.46 -21.87 -4.95
N HIS A 226 2.44 -21.89 -3.61
CA HIS A 226 3.34 -22.71 -2.81
C HIS A 226 2.96 -24.21 -2.80
N ALA A 227 1.72 -24.56 -3.18
CA ALA A 227 1.32 -25.94 -3.47
C ALA A 227 1.79 -26.43 -4.86
N GLY A 228 2.39 -25.56 -5.68
CA GLY A 228 2.86 -25.91 -7.02
C GLY A 228 1.77 -25.98 -8.09
N ASP A 229 0.61 -25.37 -7.86
CA ASP A 229 -0.47 -25.28 -8.87
C ASP A 229 0.08 -24.60 -10.14
N PRO A 230 -0.13 -25.17 -11.35
CA PRO A 230 0.35 -24.58 -12.60
C PRO A 230 -0.40 -23.29 -13.01
N GLN A 231 -1.55 -22.98 -12.41
CA GLN A 231 -2.38 -21.82 -12.74
C GLN A 231 -2.92 -21.10 -11.49
N PRO A 232 -2.06 -20.66 -10.56
CA PRO A 232 -2.48 -20.17 -9.25
C PRO A 232 -3.19 -18.81 -9.29
N PHE A 233 -3.11 -18.09 -10.42
CA PHE A 233 -3.66 -16.74 -10.61
C PHE A 233 -4.99 -16.71 -11.40
N ARG A 234 -5.67 -17.86 -11.53
CA ARG A 234 -6.91 -18.02 -12.29
C ARG A 234 -8.06 -18.49 -11.43
#